data_AF-A0A7Y5HFZ7-F1
#
_entry.id   AF-A0A7Y5HFZ7-F1
#
_cell.length_a   1.000
_cell.length_b   1.000
_cell.length_c   1.000
_cell.angle_alpha   90.00
_cell.angle_beta   90.00
_cell.angle_gamma   90.00
#
_symmetry.space_group_name_H-M   'P 1'
#
loop_
_entity.id
_entity.type
_entity.pdbx_description
1 polymer ?
#
loop_
_entity_poly.entity_id
_entity_poly.type
_entity_poly.pdbx_seq_one_letter_code
_entity_poly.pdbx_strand_id
1 'polypeptide(L)'
;MPATRRILSAAAALAAAALPVLADHDPYGAIEPTADEQLGIYELNRARNDPPAYGAEIGFDLSAVAAAPPLAVNRNLTGSAHFHAQVMFDHHEYGHVSTLYGIGANQMAVDNGYDLFGNGLGASYGTANSIESIMRSVNQVATTPAAVKTFVIDKDVVGAGHRVHLLALAAGYLDHREIGFGWAAGTDSFPEFGLPKPLPTKLCAIHTAYRSTADRFITGVVFRDANGNLRYDRGEGLGGVTVSIQGGASTTSMEHGGYSLATSPGSRLVTCSGGPFAGTAAAMAVVGGGNVAVDFHSGRAGGEVDFAFRGGVLPPGPEVAMTASPSSGGAPLSVEFAASGAPEGIYTWDFGDGETATGGSQENTYEEAGFYPALVTGVNSDGAGSALRIIAVSDGSLLPGGMTPPADSSLDLAKGLLKRVIKVPGKDQAKLTGSLELPGGFLPDTVEVQVCVAGAIRTFTLDAKGKGALPDGSKIVLKAKWPKDGGGVPAGTVAKVTATLKGDFGARLEAMGLRDRTETRTVDYIPCGVLLHGRTWTVQGTMVSKAVAGKTGKATITAAE
;
A
#
# COMPACT_ATOMS: atom_id res chain seq x y z
N MET A 1 -5.18 -18.16 -67.29
CA MET A 1 -5.93 -16.89 -67.44
C MET A 1 -7.38 -17.23 -67.77
N PRO A 2 -8.40 -16.46 -67.34
CA PRO A 2 -8.49 -15.47 -66.24
C PRO A 2 -9.52 -15.94 -65.17
N ALA A 3 -9.48 -15.57 -63.89
CA ALA A 3 -9.65 -14.26 -63.24
C ALA A 3 -11.06 -13.64 -63.39
N THR A 4 -11.84 -13.68 -62.30
CA THR A 4 -12.77 -12.60 -61.95
C THR A 4 -12.73 -12.36 -60.44
N ARG A 5 -12.73 -11.08 -60.09
CA ARG A 5 -12.30 -10.48 -58.81
C ARG A 5 -13.46 -9.62 -58.28
N ARG A 6 -13.57 -9.54 -56.94
CA ARG A 6 -14.27 -8.51 -56.10
C ARG A 6 -15.80 -8.63 -56.05
N ILE A 7 -16.46 -8.46 -54.90
CA ILE A 7 -16.42 -7.28 -54.01
C ILE A 7 -16.57 -7.67 -52.52
N LEU A 8 -15.83 -6.96 -51.65
CA LEU A 8 -16.00 -6.91 -50.20
C LEU A 8 -17.32 -6.20 -49.82
N SER A 9 -18.01 -6.68 -48.79
CA SER A 9 -18.70 -5.80 -47.85
C SER A 9 -18.48 -6.30 -46.42
N ALA A 10 -17.81 -5.49 -45.62
CA ALA A 10 -17.70 -5.65 -44.18
C ALA A 10 -19.02 -5.24 -43.51
N ALA A 11 -19.46 -6.04 -42.54
CA ALA A 11 -20.30 -5.57 -41.44
C ALA A 11 -19.92 -6.39 -40.19
N ALA A 12 -19.25 -5.74 -39.26
CA ALA A 12 -19.04 -6.21 -37.90
C ALA A 12 -20.30 -5.92 -37.06
N ALA A 13 -20.70 -6.87 -36.21
CA ALA A 13 -20.94 -6.69 -34.77
C ALA A 13 -21.95 -7.70 -34.17
N LEU A 14 -21.57 -8.18 -32.98
CA LEU A 14 -22.36 -8.65 -31.84
C LEU A 14 -22.85 -10.11 -31.75
N ALA A 15 -22.10 -10.87 -30.93
CA ALA A 15 -22.54 -11.50 -29.68
C ALA A 15 -23.68 -12.53 -29.71
N ALA A 16 -23.32 -13.79 -29.55
CA ALA A 16 -23.41 -14.51 -28.28
C ALA A 16 -23.02 -15.96 -28.58
N ALA A 17 -21.80 -16.35 -28.22
CA ALA A 17 -21.45 -17.77 -28.21
C ALA A 17 -22.23 -18.40 -27.06
N ALA A 18 -23.34 -19.06 -27.37
CA ALA A 18 -23.97 -19.99 -26.45
C ALA A 18 -22.91 -21.05 -26.11
N LEU A 19 -22.47 -21.06 -24.85
CA LEU A 19 -21.67 -22.16 -24.31
C LEU A 19 -22.49 -23.45 -24.42
N PRO A 20 -21.84 -24.60 -24.73
CA PRO A 20 -22.56 -25.84 -24.94
C PRO A 20 -23.17 -26.31 -23.62
N VAL A 21 -24.38 -26.85 -23.70
CA VAL A 21 -25.00 -27.67 -22.66
C VAL A 21 -24.04 -28.83 -22.35
N LEU A 22 -23.40 -28.82 -21.18
CA LEU A 22 -22.50 -29.88 -20.73
C LEU A 22 -23.35 -31.08 -20.27
N ALA A 23 -23.22 -32.18 -20.99
CA ALA A 23 -23.52 -33.51 -20.47
C ALA A 23 -22.30 -33.98 -19.66
N ASP A 24 -22.57 -34.63 -18.53
CA ASP A 24 -21.67 -34.96 -17.42
C ASP A 24 -21.34 -33.76 -16.50
N HIS A 25 -21.45 -33.98 -15.18
CA HIS A 25 -21.20 -33.01 -14.11
C HIS A 25 -19.73 -32.55 -14.12
N ASP A 26 -19.33 -31.70 -15.06
CA ASP A 26 -17.95 -31.22 -15.15
C ASP A 26 -17.79 -30.02 -14.20
N PRO A 27 -17.16 -30.20 -13.03
CA PRO A 27 -16.87 -29.08 -12.14
C PRO A 27 -16.02 -28.04 -12.88
N TYR A 28 -16.18 -26.75 -12.57
CA TYR A 28 -15.38 -25.67 -13.18
C TYR A 28 -13.86 -25.83 -12.96
N GLY A 29 -13.45 -26.68 -12.01
CA GLY A 29 -12.08 -26.81 -11.59
C GLY A 29 -11.61 -25.55 -10.86
N ALA A 30 -10.30 -25.37 -10.74
CA ALA A 30 -9.72 -24.24 -10.03
C ALA A 30 -9.89 -22.92 -10.83
N ILE A 31 -10.84 -22.07 -10.44
CA ILE A 31 -11.06 -20.76 -11.09
C ILE A 31 -10.72 -19.60 -10.14
N GLU A 32 -10.35 -18.45 -10.70
CA GLU A 32 -10.20 -17.21 -9.92
C GLU A 32 -11.57 -16.55 -9.74
N PRO A 33 -11.81 -15.87 -8.61
CA PRO A 33 -13.05 -15.11 -8.43
C PRO A 33 -13.08 -13.96 -9.42
N THR A 34 -14.26 -13.67 -9.97
CA THR A 34 -14.54 -12.43 -10.71
C THR A 34 -14.42 -11.20 -9.81
N ALA A 35 -14.36 -10.00 -10.40
CA ALA A 35 -14.25 -8.76 -9.63
C ALA A 35 -15.37 -8.58 -8.59
N ASP A 36 -16.58 -9.05 -8.93
CA ASP A 36 -17.73 -9.02 -8.03
C ASP A 36 -17.63 -10.06 -6.91
N GLU A 37 -17.09 -11.24 -7.17
CA GLU A 37 -16.89 -12.31 -6.17
C GLU A 37 -15.75 -11.94 -5.21
N GLN A 38 -14.65 -11.38 -5.72
CA GLN A 38 -13.52 -10.91 -4.92
C GLN A 38 -13.94 -9.80 -3.95
N LEU A 39 -14.79 -8.86 -4.41
CA LEU A 39 -15.37 -7.84 -3.52
C LEU A 39 -16.24 -8.48 -2.43
N GLY A 40 -16.98 -9.55 -2.74
CA GLY A 40 -17.78 -10.27 -1.74
C GLY A 40 -16.93 -10.92 -0.66
N ILE A 41 -15.82 -11.55 -1.06
CA ILE A 41 -14.84 -12.14 -0.14
C ILE A 41 -14.25 -11.05 0.77
N TYR A 42 -13.87 -9.91 0.18
CA TYR A 42 -13.35 -8.75 0.92
C TYR A 42 -14.37 -8.23 1.96
N GLU A 43 -15.61 -7.98 1.55
CA GLU A 43 -16.68 -7.50 2.46
C GLU A 43 -17.01 -8.49 3.58
N LEU A 44 -17.03 -9.79 3.29
CA LEU A 44 -17.24 -10.80 4.32
C LEU A 44 -16.09 -10.84 5.31
N ASN A 45 -14.84 -10.75 4.87
CA ASN A 45 -13.70 -10.70 5.76
C ASN A 45 -13.69 -9.45 6.65
N ARG A 46 -14.17 -8.30 6.16
CA ARG A 46 -14.44 -7.11 7.00
C ARG A 46 -15.47 -7.40 8.08
N ALA A 47 -16.59 -8.03 7.71
CA ALA A 47 -17.65 -8.40 8.64
C ALA A 47 -17.19 -9.39 9.71
N ARG A 48 -16.28 -10.31 9.37
CA ARG A 48 -15.68 -11.27 10.29
C ARG A 48 -14.68 -10.60 11.23
N ASN A 49 -13.86 -9.68 10.73
CA ASN A 49 -12.81 -9.03 11.50
C ASN A 49 -13.34 -8.08 12.59
N ASP A 50 -14.33 -7.24 12.25
CA ASP A 50 -15.00 -6.37 13.22
C ASP A 50 -16.52 -6.36 12.98
N PRO A 51 -17.22 -7.37 13.52
CA PRO A 51 -18.67 -7.47 13.39
C PRO A 51 -19.41 -6.23 13.92
N PRO A 52 -19.10 -5.66 15.11
CA PRO A 52 -19.74 -4.43 15.58
C PRO A 52 -19.61 -3.25 14.61
N ALA A 53 -18.41 -3.00 14.07
CA ALA A 53 -18.19 -1.91 13.12
C ALA A 53 -18.91 -2.13 11.79
N TYR A 54 -18.88 -3.36 11.27
CA TYR A 54 -19.61 -3.72 10.05
C TYR A 54 -21.13 -3.62 10.27
N GLY A 55 -21.62 -4.05 11.43
CA GLY A 55 -23.02 -3.92 11.83
C GLY A 55 -23.51 -2.47 11.83
N ALA A 56 -22.72 -1.57 12.40
CA ALA A 56 -22.99 -0.14 12.36
C ALA A 56 -23.08 0.42 10.92
N GLU A 57 -22.18 -0.02 10.01
CA GLU A 57 -22.19 0.37 8.59
C GLU A 57 -23.49 -0.06 7.89
N ILE A 58 -23.97 -1.27 8.16
CA ILE A 58 -25.15 -1.81 7.47
C ILE A 58 -26.48 -1.51 8.19
N GLY A 59 -26.43 -0.91 9.38
CA GLY A 59 -27.60 -0.60 10.22
C GLY A 59 -28.19 -1.82 10.93
N PHE A 60 -27.34 -2.75 11.39
CA PHE A 60 -27.73 -3.97 12.08
C PHE A 60 -26.86 -4.19 13.33
N ASP A 61 -27.46 -4.56 14.46
CA ASP A 61 -26.72 -4.74 15.70
C ASP A 61 -25.95 -6.07 15.72
N LEU A 62 -24.62 -5.97 15.70
CA LEU A 62 -23.67 -7.08 15.82
C LEU A 62 -22.75 -6.90 17.03
N SER A 63 -23.12 -6.04 18.00
CA SER A 63 -22.28 -5.72 19.16
C SER A 63 -21.92 -6.94 20.03
N ALA A 64 -22.76 -7.98 20.01
CA ALA A 64 -22.52 -9.24 20.73
C ALA A 64 -21.76 -10.30 19.91
N VAL A 65 -21.42 -10.02 18.65
CA VAL A 65 -20.75 -10.98 17.77
C VAL A 65 -19.24 -10.81 17.89
N ALA A 66 -18.55 -11.89 18.26
CA ALA A 66 -17.10 -11.92 18.35
C ALA A 66 -16.44 -11.92 16.97
N ALA A 67 -15.25 -11.33 16.88
CA ALA A 67 -14.44 -11.39 15.67
C ALA A 67 -14.03 -12.82 15.32
N ALA A 68 -13.94 -13.11 14.04
CA ALA A 68 -13.48 -14.37 13.49
C ALA A 68 -12.33 -14.13 12.49
N PRO A 69 -11.36 -15.05 12.37
CA PRO A 69 -10.28 -14.90 11.41
C PRO A 69 -10.79 -14.75 9.96
N PRO A 70 -10.10 -13.98 9.10
CA PRO A 70 -10.44 -13.89 7.70
C PRO A 70 -10.29 -15.24 6.99
N LEU A 71 -11.04 -15.44 5.91
CA LEU A 71 -10.98 -16.63 5.07
C LEU A 71 -10.13 -16.34 3.84
N ALA A 72 -9.20 -17.24 3.54
CA ALA A 72 -8.30 -17.15 2.40
C ALA A 72 -9.00 -17.59 1.11
N VAL A 73 -8.84 -16.85 0.01
CA VAL A 73 -9.44 -17.24 -1.28
C VAL A 73 -8.86 -18.57 -1.77
N ASN A 74 -9.74 -19.52 -2.12
CA ASN A 74 -9.35 -20.80 -2.69
C ASN A 74 -10.07 -21.03 -4.03
N ARG A 75 -9.28 -21.36 -5.06
CA ARG A 75 -9.78 -21.50 -6.44
C ARG A 75 -10.70 -22.70 -6.65
N ASN A 76 -10.51 -23.79 -5.89
CA ASN A 76 -11.38 -24.97 -5.96
C ASN A 76 -12.72 -24.70 -5.26
N LEU A 77 -12.68 -24.03 -4.11
CA LEU A 77 -13.92 -23.58 -3.46
C LEU A 77 -14.66 -22.56 -4.34
N THR A 78 -13.94 -21.67 -5.02
CA THR A 78 -14.54 -20.70 -5.95
C THR A 78 -15.22 -21.42 -7.11
N GLY A 79 -14.55 -22.40 -7.73
CA GLY A 79 -15.13 -23.22 -8.79
C GLY A 79 -16.38 -23.98 -8.36
N SER A 80 -16.34 -24.63 -7.20
CA SER A 80 -17.50 -25.36 -6.67
C SER A 80 -18.67 -24.45 -6.30
N ALA A 81 -18.42 -23.26 -5.76
CA ALA A 81 -19.47 -22.29 -5.46
C ALA A 81 -20.09 -21.73 -6.76
N HIS A 82 -19.26 -21.42 -7.76
CA HIS A 82 -19.73 -20.96 -9.07
C HIS A 82 -20.55 -22.03 -9.77
N PHE A 83 -20.10 -23.30 -9.68
CA PHE A 83 -20.84 -24.47 -10.14
C PHE A 83 -22.24 -24.52 -9.53
N HIS A 84 -22.36 -24.44 -8.22
CA HIS A 84 -23.67 -24.56 -7.59
C HIS A 84 -24.59 -23.39 -7.92
N ALA A 85 -24.06 -22.16 -7.94
CA ALA A 85 -24.82 -20.99 -8.38
C ALA A 85 -25.36 -21.17 -9.80
N GLN A 86 -24.54 -21.67 -10.72
CA GLN A 86 -24.92 -21.90 -12.11
C GLN A 86 -25.96 -23.01 -12.24
N VAL A 87 -25.79 -24.12 -11.52
CA VAL A 87 -26.76 -25.22 -11.51
C VAL A 87 -28.12 -24.77 -11.00
N MET A 88 -28.17 -24.00 -9.90
CA MET A 88 -29.42 -23.41 -9.42
C MET A 88 -30.08 -22.54 -10.49
N PHE A 89 -29.28 -21.76 -11.23
CA PHE A 89 -29.77 -20.85 -12.26
C PHE A 89 -30.29 -21.57 -13.50
N ASP A 90 -29.51 -22.48 -14.07
CA ASP A 90 -29.84 -23.17 -15.32
C ASP A 90 -31.00 -24.16 -15.16
N HIS A 91 -31.23 -24.65 -13.94
CA HIS A 91 -32.28 -25.63 -13.64
C HIS A 91 -33.48 -25.05 -12.90
N HIS A 92 -33.56 -23.72 -12.77
CA HIS A 92 -34.67 -23.05 -12.10
C HIS A 92 -34.94 -23.58 -10.69
N GLU A 93 -33.86 -23.95 -9.98
CA GLU A 93 -33.93 -24.54 -8.64
C GLU A 93 -33.33 -23.61 -7.58
N TYR A 94 -33.76 -23.78 -6.33
CA TYR A 94 -33.20 -23.05 -5.21
C TYR A 94 -33.14 -23.96 -3.98
N GLY A 95 -31.96 -24.48 -3.70
CA GLY A 95 -31.74 -25.41 -2.60
C GLY A 95 -30.28 -25.77 -2.43
N HIS A 96 -29.96 -26.36 -1.28
CA HIS A 96 -28.60 -26.78 -0.93
C HIS A 96 -28.16 -28.10 -1.55
N VAL A 97 -29.09 -28.79 -2.21
CA VAL A 97 -28.86 -30.06 -2.89
C VAL A 97 -29.38 -29.88 -4.31
N SER A 98 -28.52 -30.11 -5.30
CA SER A 98 -28.95 -30.06 -6.69
C SER A 98 -29.90 -31.23 -6.96
N THR A 99 -31.09 -30.95 -7.49
CA THR A 99 -32.04 -32.01 -7.85
C THR A 99 -31.63 -32.74 -9.12
N LEU A 100 -30.82 -32.09 -9.97
CA LEU A 100 -30.27 -32.69 -11.18
C LEU A 100 -29.24 -33.78 -10.84
N TYR A 101 -28.34 -33.48 -9.91
CA TYR A 101 -27.17 -34.33 -9.65
C TYR A 101 -27.28 -35.13 -8.35
N GLY A 102 -28.20 -34.78 -7.46
CA GLY A 102 -28.38 -35.47 -6.18
C GLY A 102 -27.21 -35.28 -5.21
N ILE A 103 -26.49 -34.17 -5.33
CA ILE A 103 -25.32 -33.86 -4.49
C ILE A 103 -25.46 -32.49 -3.82
N GLY A 104 -24.80 -32.32 -2.67
CA GLY A 104 -24.72 -31.07 -1.92
C GLY A 104 -23.34 -30.43 -2.00
N ALA A 105 -23.20 -29.25 -1.41
CA ALA A 105 -22.00 -28.42 -1.50
C ALA A 105 -20.70 -29.15 -1.09
N ASN A 106 -20.74 -30.02 -0.08
CA ASN A 106 -19.56 -30.78 0.35
C ASN A 106 -19.03 -31.69 -0.77
N GLN A 107 -19.93 -32.37 -1.48
CA GLN A 107 -19.57 -33.24 -2.59
C GLN A 107 -19.08 -32.39 -3.78
N MET A 108 -19.76 -31.28 -4.08
CA MET A 108 -19.34 -30.34 -5.13
C MET A 108 -17.93 -29.80 -4.89
N ALA A 109 -17.54 -29.51 -3.65
CA ALA A 109 -16.20 -29.05 -3.31
C ALA A 109 -15.13 -30.12 -3.60
N VAL A 110 -15.40 -31.37 -3.23
CA VAL A 110 -14.46 -32.49 -3.48
C VAL A 110 -14.38 -32.83 -4.97
N ASP A 111 -15.51 -32.84 -5.67
CA ASP A 111 -15.56 -33.05 -7.11
C ASP A 111 -14.76 -31.97 -7.85
N ASN A 112 -14.79 -30.73 -7.35
CA ASN A 112 -13.98 -29.61 -7.84
C ASN A 112 -12.53 -29.60 -7.30
N GLY A 113 -12.07 -30.69 -6.67
CA GLY A 113 -10.67 -30.90 -6.28
C GLY A 113 -10.26 -30.27 -4.94
N TYR A 114 -11.20 -29.89 -4.08
CA TYR A 114 -10.89 -29.46 -2.71
C TYR A 114 -10.81 -30.66 -1.75
N ASP A 115 -9.72 -30.78 -1.01
CA ASP A 115 -9.53 -31.83 -0.01
C ASP A 115 -10.22 -31.47 1.30
N LEU A 116 -11.52 -31.75 1.32
CA LEU A 116 -12.42 -31.33 2.38
C LEU A 116 -12.08 -32.05 3.69
N PHE A 117 -11.73 -31.26 4.71
CA PHE A 117 -11.40 -31.70 6.06
C PHE A 117 -10.22 -32.67 6.16
N GLY A 118 -9.38 -32.73 5.12
CA GLY A 118 -8.19 -33.60 5.09
C GLY A 118 -8.54 -35.09 4.95
N ASN A 119 -9.76 -35.39 4.49
CA ASN A 119 -10.24 -36.76 4.29
C ASN A 119 -9.79 -37.37 2.95
N GLY A 120 -9.04 -36.63 2.13
CA GLY A 120 -8.51 -37.05 0.85
C GLY A 120 -9.43 -36.73 -0.33
N LEU A 121 -8.82 -36.51 -1.49
CA LEU A 121 -9.53 -36.36 -2.76
C LEU A 121 -10.24 -37.68 -3.10
N GLY A 122 -11.56 -37.63 -3.30
CA GLY A 122 -12.40 -38.81 -3.58
C GLY A 122 -13.27 -39.29 -2.41
N ALA A 123 -13.20 -38.64 -1.25
CA ALA A 123 -14.19 -38.84 -0.19
C ALA A 123 -15.60 -38.47 -0.67
N SER A 124 -16.60 -39.29 -0.34
CA SER A 124 -17.99 -39.06 -0.74
C SER A 124 -18.80 -38.46 0.40
N TYR A 125 -19.50 -37.38 0.09
CA TYR A 125 -20.31 -36.61 1.01
C TYR A 125 -21.79 -36.55 0.60
N GLY A 126 -22.12 -37.01 -0.62
CA GLY A 126 -23.50 -37.07 -1.11
C GLY A 126 -24.21 -35.72 -1.00
N THR A 127 -25.33 -35.67 -0.28
CA THR A 127 -26.14 -34.46 -0.08
C THR A 127 -25.72 -33.61 1.12
N ALA A 128 -24.56 -33.85 1.72
CA ALA A 128 -24.11 -33.08 2.89
C ALA A 128 -23.91 -31.60 2.53
N ASN A 129 -24.30 -30.74 3.47
CA ASN A 129 -24.11 -29.30 3.40
C ASN A 129 -23.68 -28.76 4.77
N SER A 130 -22.38 -28.68 4.99
CA SER A 130 -21.78 -28.05 6.18
C SER A 130 -20.89 -26.87 5.83
N ILE A 131 -20.86 -26.44 4.56
CA ILE A 131 -19.90 -25.47 4.06
C ILE A 131 -20.52 -24.31 3.30
N GLU A 132 -21.85 -24.30 3.12
CA GLU A 132 -22.49 -23.39 2.17
C GLU A 132 -23.46 -22.39 2.79
N SER A 133 -23.53 -21.21 2.17
CA SER A 133 -24.71 -20.34 2.21
C SER A 133 -25.10 -19.92 0.80
N ILE A 134 -26.41 -19.93 0.51
CA ILE A 134 -26.97 -19.56 -0.79
C ILE A 134 -27.94 -18.40 -0.68
N MET A 135 -28.02 -17.60 -1.74
CA MET A 135 -28.97 -16.50 -1.82
C MET A 135 -29.56 -16.43 -3.23
N ARG A 136 -30.86 -16.13 -3.29
CA ARG A 136 -31.55 -15.73 -4.53
C ARG A 136 -32.01 -14.29 -4.44
N SER A 137 -31.68 -13.51 -5.46
CA SER A 137 -32.14 -12.15 -5.65
C SER A 137 -32.99 -12.08 -6.92
N VAL A 138 -34.22 -11.56 -6.81
CA VAL A 138 -35.18 -11.45 -7.92
C VAL A 138 -35.59 -9.98 -8.09
N ASN A 139 -35.74 -9.53 -9.34
CA ASN A 139 -36.22 -8.21 -9.75
C ASN A 139 -35.30 -7.01 -9.42
N GLN A 140 -34.67 -7.01 -8.25
CA GLN A 140 -33.62 -6.07 -7.86
C GLN A 140 -32.32 -6.84 -7.64
N VAL A 141 -31.57 -7.05 -8.74
CA VAL A 141 -30.31 -7.78 -8.71
C VAL A 141 -29.36 -7.15 -7.68
N ALA A 142 -29.10 -7.89 -6.61
CA ALA A 142 -28.25 -7.42 -5.53
C ALA A 142 -26.83 -7.17 -6.04
N THR A 143 -26.26 -6.03 -5.64
CA THR A 143 -24.81 -5.84 -5.68
C THR A 143 -24.13 -6.81 -4.71
N THR A 144 -22.86 -7.15 -4.90
CA THR A 144 -22.20 -8.07 -3.98
C THR A 144 -22.19 -7.58 -2.52
N PRO A 145 -21.91 -6.29 -2.22
CA PRO A 145 -22.04 -5.79 -0.86
C PRO A 145 -23.46 -5.94 -0.30
N ALA A 146 -24.50 -5.74 -1.13
CA ALA A 146 -25.88 -5.96 -0.71
C ALA A 146 -26.19 -7.44 -0.42
N ALA A 147 -25.54 -8.36 -1.14
CA ALA A 147 -25.66 -9.80 -0.89
C ALA A 147 -25.02 -10.20 0.44
N VAL A 148 -23.78 -9.76 0.71
CA VAL A 148 -23.11 -10.01 2.00
C VAL A 148 -23.92 -9.41 3.15
N LYS A 149 -24.43 -8.18 2.98
CA LYS A 149 -25.38 -7.57 3.94
C LYS A 149 -26.60 -8.46 4.18
N THR A 150 -27.20 -9.02 3.13
CA THR A 150 -28.38 -9.89 3.25
C THR A 150 -28.07 -11.15 4.03
N PHE A 151 -26.95 -11.81 3.75
CA PHE A 151 -26.49 -12.98 4.51
C PHE A 151 -26.22 -12.66 5.98
N VAL A 152 -25.66 -11.50 6.28
CA VAL A 152 -25.34 -11.09 7.65
C VAL A 152 -26.60 -10.73 8.43
N ILE A 153 -27.51 -9.93 7.87
CA ILE A 153 -28.79 -9.61 8.52
C ILE A 153 -29.62 -10.88 8.70
N ASP A 154 -29.57 -11.75 7.68
CA ASP A 154 -30.19 -13.06 7.68
C ASP A 154 -31.68 -13.01 8.01
N LYS A 155 -32.34 -12.02 7.42
CA LYS A 155 -33.75 -11.76 7.65
C LYS A 155 -34.57 -12.94 7.11
N ASP A 156 -35.55 -13.37 7.88
CA ASP A 156 -36.49 -14.43 7.51
C ASP A 156 -35.85 -15.82 7.32
N VAL A 157 -34.63 -16.01 7.81
CA VAL A 157 -33.94 -17.32 7.87
C VAL A 157 -34.01 -17.87 9.28
N VAL A 158 -34.58 -19.08 9.41
CA VAL A 158 -34.75 -19.76 10.69
C VAL A 158 -33.39 -19.97 11.34
N GLY A 159 -33.23 -19.47 12.58
CA GLY A 159 -31.99 -19.60 13.35
C GLY A 159 -30.81 -18.78 12.80
N ALA A 160 -31.03 -17.96 11.77
CA ALA A 160 -29.98 -17.19 11.10
C ALA A 160 -28.79 -18.06 10.66
N GLY A 161 -29.09 -19.13 9.93
CA GLY A 161 -28.10 -20.10 9.47
C GLY A 161 -26.95 -19.49 8.66
N HIS A 162 -27.21 -18.51 7.78
CA HIS A 162 -26.15 -17.87 7.01
C HIS A 162 -25.23 -17.04 7.89
N ARG A 163 -25.79 -16.25 8.82
CA ARG A 163 -24.97 -15.47 9.77
C ARG A 163 -24.17 -16.39 10.68
N VAL A 164 -24.77 -17.47 11.17
CA VAL A 164 -24.09 -18.46 12.01
C VAL A 164 -22.90 -19.09 11.29
N HIS A 165 -23.06 -19.44 10.01
CA HIS A 165 -22.00 -19.96 9.16
C HIS A 165 -20.92 -18.92 8.87
N LEU A 166 -21.30 -17.81 8.24
CA LEU A 166 -20.35 -16.87 7.63
C LEU A 166 -19.63 -15.98 8.65
N LEU A 167 -20.22 -15.74 9.83
CA LEU A 167 -19.54 -15.08 10.96
C LEU A 167 -18.98 -16.06 12.00
N ALA A 168 -18.98 -17.36 11.69
CA ALA A 168 -18.45 -18.42 12.54
C ALA A 168 -18.98 -18.41 13.99
N LEU A 169 -20.30 -18.25 14.15
CA LEU A 169 -20.95 -18.20 15.48
C LEU A 169 -21.05 -19.57 16.15
N ALA A 170 -20.83 -20.65 15.41
CA ALA A 170 -20.74 -22.01 15.93
C ALA A 170 -19.30 -22.53 15.83
N ALA A 171 -18.88 -23.30 16.84
CA ALA A 171 -17.48 -23.73 17.00
C ALA A 171 -16.89 -24.40 15.76
N GLY A 172 -17.65 -25.20 15.02
CA GLY A 172 -17.17 -25.88 13.81
C GLY A 172 -16.75 -24.92 12.68
N TYR A 173 -17.32 -23.71 12.62
CA TYR A 173 -17.01 -22.74 11.58
C TYR A 173 -15.78 -21.88 11.90
N LEU A 174 -15.31 -21.87 13.16
CA LEU A 174 -14.06 -21.20 13.53
C LEU A 174 -12.83 -21.95 12.96
N ASP A 175 -12.98 -23.21 12.59
CA ASP A 175 -11.94 -24.02 11.97
C ASP A 175 -11.83 -23.82 10.46
N HIS A 176 -12.82 -23.17 9.83
CA HIS A 176 -12.76 -22.85 8.42
C HIS A 176 -11.62 -21.85 8.16
N ARG A 177 -10.88 -22.06 7.07
CA ARG A 177 -9.68 -21.29 6.70
C ARG A 177 -9.81 -20.63 5.34
N GLU A 178 -10.65 -21.17 4.48
CA GLU A 178 -10.69 -20.82 3.07
C GLU A 178 -12.11 -20.56 2.60
N ILE A 179 -12.24 -19.78 1.52
CA ILE A 179 -13.51 -19.37 0.94
C ILE A 179 -13.47 -19.44 -0.59
N GLY A 180 -14.63 -19.80 -1.15
CA GLY A 180 -15.01 -19.56 -2.53
C GLY A 180 -16.35 -18.83 -2.59
N PHE A 181 -16.49 -17.97 -3.58
CA PHE A 181 -17.71 -17.19 -3.81
C PHE A 181 -18.09 -17.35 -5.28
N GLY A 182 -19.33 -17.77 -5.55
CA GLY A 182 -19.86 -17.99 -6.89
C GLY A 182 -21.12 -17.18 -7.19
N TRP A 183 -21.19 -16.59 -8.38
CA TRP A 183 -22.39 -15.94 -8.92
C TRP A 183 -22.89 -16.60 -10.21
N ALA A 184 -24.21 -16.73 -10.34
CA ALA A 184 -24.89 -16.91 -11.61
C ALA A 184 -25.98 -15.84 -11.78
N ALA A 185 -26.15 -15.33 -13.00
CA ALA A 185 -27.06 -14.22 -13.28
C ALA A 185 -27.71 -14.34 -14.66
N GLY A 186 -28.95 -13.87 -14.75
CA GLY A 186 -29.66 -13.73 -16.03
C GLY A 186 -31.11 -13.35 -15.82
N THR A 187 -31.99 -13.81 -16.71
CA THR A 187 -33.45 -13.61 -16.58
C THR A 187 -34.13 -14.95 -16.34
N ASP A 188 -34.97 -15.02 -15.32
CA ASP A 188 -35.65 -16.25 -14.92
C ASP A 188 -37.17 -16.04 -14.78
N SER A 189 -37.96 -17.05 -15.15
CA SER A 189 -39.39 -17.08 -14.97
C SER A 189 -39.75 -17.74 -13.65
N PHE A 190 -40.68 -17.14 -12.91
CA PHE A 190 -41.19 -17.70 -11.66
C PHE A 190 -42.70 -17.95 -11.73
N PRO A 191 -43.13 -19.05 -12.39
CA PRO A 191 -44.54 -19.42 -12.47
C PRO A 191 -45.18 -19.61 -11.09
N GLU A 192 -44.39 -20.07 -10.10
CA GLU A 192 -44.83 -20.29 -8.72
C GLU A 192 -45.27 -18.99 -8.01
N PHE A 193 -44.81 -17.84 -8.48
CA PHE A 193 -45.21 -16.53 -7.96
C PHE A 193 -46.27 -15.83 -8.82
N GLY A 194 -46.76 -16.49 -9.89
CA GLY A 194 -47.77 -15.94 -10.79
C GLY A 194 -47.30 -14.68 -11.54
N LEU A 195 -45.99 -14.52 -11.74
CA LEU A 195 -45.40 -13.31 -12.32
C LEU A 195 -45.43 -13.37 -13.86
N PRO A 196 -45.90 -12.31 -14.55
CA PRO A 196 -46.26 -12.37 -15.97
C PRO A 196 -45.07 -12.32 -16.94
N LYS A 197 -43.85 -12.05 -16.45
CA LYS A 197 -42.64 -11.93 -17.29
C LYS A 197 -41.40 -12.49 -16.56
N PRO A 198 -40.41 -13.03 -17.29
CA PRO A 198 -39.11 -13.32 -16.72
C PRO A 198 -38.51 -12.07 -16.06
N LEU A 199 -37.92 -12.24 -14.90
CA LEU A 199 -37.33 -11.18 -14.09
C LEU A 199 -35.81 -11.34 -14.05
N PRO A 200 -35.07 -10.23 -13.92
CA PRO A 200 -33.65 -10.30 -13.58
C PRO A 200 -33.45 -11.08 -12.28
N THR A 201 -32.60 -12.10 -12.34
CA THR A 201 -32.34 -13.02 -11.23
C THR A 201 -30.85 -13.19 -11.06
N LYS A 202 -30.40 -13.23 -9.80
CA LYS A 202 -29.03 -13.53 -9.43
C LYS A 202 -29.01 -14.55 -8.30
N LEU A 203 -28.22 -15.59 -8.47
CA LEU A 203 -28.04 -16.68 -7.52
C LEU A 203 -26.59 -16.71 -7.05
N CYS A 204 -26.42 -16.85 -5.74
CA CYS A 204 -25.13 -16.87 -5.07
C CYS A 204 -24.95 -18.18 -4.32
N ALA A 205 -23.73 -18.69 -4.33
CA ALA A 205 -23.26 -19.64 -3.32
C ALA A 205 -21.94 -19.13 -2.72
N ILE A 206 -21.78 -19.31 -1.41
CA ILE A 206 -20.53 -19.09 -0.70
C ILE A 206 -20.13 -20.41 -0.04
N HIS A 207 -18.99 -20.96 -0.43
CA HIS A 207 -18.41 -22.15 0.19
C HIS A 207 -17.27 -21.73 1.13
N THR A 208 -17.32 -22.14 2.39
CA THR A 208 -16.20 -21.97 3.33
C THR A 208 -15.79 -23.31 3.92
N ALA A 209 -14.49 -23.60 3.99
CA ALA A 209 -14.01 -24.89 4.44
C ALA A 209 -12.58 -24.81 4.98
N TYR A 210 -12.05 -25.96 5.39
CA TYR A 210 -10.65 -26.16 5.69
C TYR A 210 -10.21 -27.55 5.22
N ARG A 211 -8.92 -27.67 4.89
CA ARG A 211 -8.24 -28.96 4.75
C ARG A 211 -7.73 -29.42 6.10
N SER A 212 -6.96 -28.58 6.78
CA SER A 212 -6.46 -28.85 8.12
C SER A 212 -6.71 -27.66 9.05
N THR A 213 -7.08 -27.94 10.30
CA THR A 213 -7.22 -26.88 11.32
C THR A 213 -5.88 -26.24 11.68
N ALA A 214 -4.77 -26.88 11.30
CA ALA A 214 -3.40 -26.37 11.43
C ALA A 214 -3.00 -25.40 10.30
N ASP A 215 -3.73 -25.36 9.18
CA ASP A 215 -3.41 -24.48 8.07
C ASP A 215 -3.54 -23.01 8.48
N ARG A 216 -2.58 -22.19 8.05
CA ARG A 216 -2.59 -20.74 8.27
C ARG A 216 -2.29 -20.03 6.97
N PHE A 217 -3.00 -18.94 6.76
CA PHE A 217 -2.81 -18.08 5.60
C PHE A 217 -2.65 -16.63 6.04
N ILE A 218 -1.76 -15.93 5.35
CA ILE A 218 -1.89 -14.49 5.16
C ILE A 218 -2.67 -14.30 3.86
N THR A 219 -3.76 -13.56 3.92
CA THR A 219 -4.67 -13.33 2.79
C THR A 219 -5.01 -11.85 2.71
N GLY A 220 -5.49 -11.39 1.57
CA GLY A 220 -5.98 -10.02 1.44
C GLY A 220 -6.14 -9.63 -0.01
N VAL A 221 -6.11 -8.32 -0.25
CA VAL A 221 -6.17 -7.75 -1.59
C VAL A 221 -5.00 -6.82 -1.87
N VAL A 222 -4.51 -6.86 -3.11
CA VAL A 222 -3.59 -5.88 -3.67
C VAL A 222 -4.37 -5.01 -4.64
N PHE A 223 -4.40 -3.70 -4.41
CA PHE A 223 -5.27 -2.82 -5.18
C PHE A 223 -4.73 -1.40 -5.35
N ARG A 224 -5.32 -0.69 -6.31
CA ARG A 224 -5.12 0.75 -6.52
C ARG A 224 -6.35 1.49 -6.01
N ASP A 225 -6.21 2.14 -4.86
CA ASP A 225 -7.24 3.02 -4.28
C ASP A 225 -7.48 4.23 -5.20
N ALA A 226 -8.49 4.11 -6.07
CA ALA A 226 -8.75 5.07 -7.13
C ALA A 226 -9.57 6.26 -6.63
N ASN A 227 -10.34 6.08 -5.56
CA ASN A 227 -11.23 7.09 -5.00
C ASN A 227 -10.71 7.72 -3.68
N GLY A 228 -9.60 7.21 -3.14
CA GLY A 228 -8.92 7.72 -1.95
C GLY A 228 -9.61 7.34 -0.64
N ASN A 229 -10.51 6.35 -0.64
CA ASN A 229 -11.28 5.94 0.55
C ASN A 229 -10.55 4.87 1.39
N LEU A 230 -9.39 4.39 0.93
CA LEU A 230 -8.58 3.33 1.54
C LEU A 230 -9.30 1.99 1.67
N ARG A 231 -10.28 1.71 0.81
CA ARG A 231 -11.06 0.48 0.81
C ARG A 231 -11.02 -0.12 -0.57
N TYR A 232 -10.97 -1.45 -0.63
CA TYR A 232 -11.04 -2.15 -1.89
C TYR A 232 -12.44 -1.99 -2.52
N ASP A 233 -12.48 -1.41 -3.71
CA ASP A 233 -13.68 -1.32 -4.52
C ASP A 233 -13.64 -2.23 -5.76
N ARG A 234 -14.82 -2.46 -6.34
CA ARG A 234 -14.97 -3.28 -7.54
C ARG A 234 -14.10 -2.73 -8.68
N GLY A 235 -13.15 -3.54 -9.13
CA GLY A 235 -12.27 -3.23 -10.26
C GLY A 235 -10.97 -2.51 -9.89
N GLU A 236 -10.69 -2.31 -8.60
CA GLU A 236 -9.41 -1.74 -8.14
C GLU A 236 -8.29 -2.76 -8.00
N GLY A 237 -8.64 -4.06 -7.99
CA GLY A 237 -7.71 -5.16 -7.82
C GLY A 237 -6.60 -5.20 -8.88
N LEU A 238 -5.40 -5.50 -8.41
CA LEU A 238 -4.20 -5.60 -9.23
C LEU A 238 -3.71 -7.04 -9.25
N GLY A 239 -3.93 -7.75 -10.36
CA GLY A 239 -3.36 -9.08 -10.59
C GLY A 239 -1.89 -9.07 -10.99
N GLY A 240 -1.23 -10.20 -10.75
CA GLY A 240 0.17 -10.39 -11.16
C GLY A 240 1.20 -9.73 -10.22
N VAL A 241 0.80 -9.27 -9.03
CA VAL A 241 1.70 -8.65 -8.04
C VAL A 241 2.24 -9.72 -7.10
N THR A 242 3.54 -9.70 -6.82
CA THR A 242 4.17 -10.67 -5.92
C THR A 242 3.95 -10.25 -4.46
N VAL A 243 3.41 -11.17 -3.67
CA VAL A 243 3.32 -11.06 -2.21
C VAL A 243 4.19 -12.16 -1.59
N SER A 244 5.11 -11.80 -0.69
CA SER A 244 6.07 -12.76 -0.14
C SER A 244 6.30 -12.58 1.35
N ILE A 245 6.60 -13.69 2.04
CA ILE A 245 7.12 -13.67 3.39
C ILE A 245 8.65 -13.64 3.30
N GLN A 246 9.30 -12.73 4.03
CA GLN A 246 10.76 -12.65 4.04
C GLN A 246 11.39 -13.99 4.46
N GLY A 247 12.28 -14.52 3.61
CA GLY A 247 12.93 -15.82 3.83
C GLY A 247 12.00 -17.03 3.75
N GLY A 248 10.77 -16.84 3.24
CA GLY A 248 9.72 -17.85 3.24
C GLY A 248 9.00 -17.99 1.90
N ALA A 249 7.72 -18.35 1.96
CA ALA A 249 6.88 -18.58 0.79
C ALA A 249 6.55 -17.26 0.07
N SER A 250 6.23 -17.37 -1.22
CA SER A 250 5.67 -16.28 -2.02
C SER A 250 4.47 -16.76 -2.84
N THR A 251 3.62 -15.82 -3.22
CA THR A 251 2.47 -16.02 -4.09
C THR A 251 2.31 -14.80 -5.01
N THR A 252 1.40 -14.91 -5.97
CA THR A 252 1.03 -13.80 -6.86
C THR A 252 -0.44 -13.49 -6.67
N SER A 253 -0.81 -12.21 -6.65
CA SER A 253 -2.22 -11.80 -6.64
C SER A 253 -2.95 -12.30 -7.88
N MET A 254 -4.17 -12.79 -7.67
CA MET A 254 -5.13 -13.18 -8.71
C MET A 254 -5.55 -11.97 -9.53
N GLU A 255 -6.22 -12.19 -10.67
CA GLU A 255 -6.62 -11.15 -11.64
C GLU A 255 -7.22 -9.89 -10.99
N HIS A 256 -8.04 -10.08 -9.95
CA HIS A 256 -8.69 -9.00 -9.21
C HIS A 256 -8.07 -8.71 -7.84
N GLY A 257 -6.76 -8.94 -7.68
CA GLY A 257 -5.98 -8.48 -6.53
C GLY A 257 -6.03 -9.37 -5.30
N GLY A 258 -7.00 -10.28 -5.19
CA GLY A 258 -7.05 -11.25 -4.10
C GLY A 258 -5.82 -12.17 -4.08
N TYR A 259 -5.35 -12.53 -2.89
CA TYR A 259 -4.25 -13.49 -2.77
C TYR A 259 -4.39 -14.32 -1.48
N SER A 260 -3.77 -15.50 -1.52
CA SER A 260 -3.65 -16.42 -0.37
C SER A 260 -2.22 -16.92 -0.29
N LEU A 261 -1.58 -16.73 0.85
CA LEU A 261 -0.20 -17.12 1.11
C LEU A 261 -0.13 -18.02 2.34
N ALA A 262 0.11 -19.32 2.11
CA ALA A 262 0.27 -20.29 3.18
C ALA A 262 1.48 -19.95 4.06
N THR A 263 1.33 -20.14 5.37
CA THR A 263 2.35 -19.80 6.37
C THR A 263 2.19 -20.66 7.62
N SER A 264 3.03 -20.41 8.61
CA SER A 264 2.94 -20.98 9.96
C SER A 264 2.77 -19.87 10.99
N PRO A 265 2.34 -20.18 12.23
CA PRO A 265 2.19 -19.17 13.29
C PRO A 265 3.49 -18.40 13.61
N GLY A 266 3.33 -17.17 14.05
CA GLY A 266 4.39 -16.25 14.45
C GLY A 266 4.37 -14.94 13.66
N SER A 267 5.30 -14.05 13.99
CA SER A 267 5.46 -12.78 13.29
C SER A 267 6.05 -13.01 11.89
N ARG A 268 5.43 -12.42 10.88
CA ARG A 268 5.77 -12.59 9.46
C ARG A 268 5.92 -11.22 8.81
N LEU A 269 7.10 -10.95 8.25
CA LEU A 269 7.28 -9.81 7.37
C LEU A 269 6.71 -10.17 6.00
N VAL A 270 5.66 -9.48 5.61
CA VAL A 270 5.02 -9.64 4.32
C VAL A 270 5.42 -8.46 3.45
N THR A 271 5.95 -8.72 2.27
CA THR A 271 6.31 -7.70 1.28
C THR A 271 5.46 -7.85 0.03
N CYS A 272 5.18 -6.73 -0.63
CA CYS A 272 4.39 -6.67 -1.85
C CYS A 272 5.11 -5.78 -2.87
N SER A 273 5.40 -6.32 -4.05
CA SER A 273 6.08 -5.59 -5.13
C SER A 273 5.93 -6.27 -6.49
N GLY A 274 6.36 -5.58 -7.54
CA GLY A 274 6.36 -6.12 -8.92
C GLY A 274 4.99 -6.06 -9.59
N GLY A 275 4.92 -6.60 -10.81
CA GLY A 275 3.71 -6.53 -11.63
C GLY A 275 3.25 -5.07 -11.85
N PRO A 276 1.93 -4.78 -11.81
CA PRO A 276 1.40 -3.41 -11.94
C PRO A 276 1.47 -2.58 -10.65
N PHE A 277 2.06 -3.10 -9.56
CA PHE A 277 2.15 -2.39 -8.27
C PHE A 277 3.18 -1.26 -8.33
N ALA A 278 2.81 -0.07 -7.87
CA ALA A 278 3.71 1.08 -7.80
C ALA A 278 4.55 1.04 -6.52
N GLY A 279 5.85 0.84 -6.65
CA GLY A 279 6.81 0.81 -5.54
C GLY A 279 6.86 -0.55 -4.84
N THR A 280 7.21 -0.53 -3.55
CA THR A 280 7.28 -1.70 -2.68
C THR A 280 6.57 -1.38 -1.38
N ALA A 281 5.81 -2.34 -0.85
CA ALA A 281 5.14 -2.24 0.43
C ALA A 281 5.55 -3.37 1.37
N ALA A 282 5.45 -3.14 2.68
CA ALA A 282 5.67 -4.15 3.70
C ALA A 282 4.65 -4.04 4.85
N ALA A 283 4.37 -5.16 5.49
CA ALA A 283 3.51 -5.27 6.67
C ALA A 283 4.04 -6.35 7.62
N MET A 284 3.95 -6.12 8.93
CA MET A 284 4.20 -7.16 9.93
C MET A 284 2.89 -7.81 10.33
N ALA A 285 2.70 -9.07 9.94
CA ALA A 285 1.53 -9.87 10.29
C ALA A 285 1.86 -10.83 11.44
N VAL A 286 1.07 -10.81 12.52
CA VAL A 286 1.22 -11.75 13.64
C VAL A 286 0.23 -12.89 13.47
N VAL A 287 0.70 -13.99 12.91
CA VAL A 287 -0.15 -15.15 12.62
C VAL A 287 -0.35 -15.99 13.88
N GLY A 288 -1.58 -16.04 14.40
CA GLY A 288 -1.93 -16.78 15.60
C GLY A 288 -2.66 -18.10 15.31
N GLY A 289 -3.79 -18.29 16.00
CA GLY A 289 -4.66 -19.47 15.86
C GLY A 289 -5.46 -19.52 14.56
N GLY A 290 -5.56 -18.41 13.82
CA GLY A 290 -6.25 -18.32 12.54
C GLY A 290 -5.43 -17.55 11.51
N ASN A 291 -6.06 -17.27 10.38
CA ASN A 291 -5.47 -16.44 9.32
C ASN A 291 -5.36 -14.97 9.74
N VAL A 292 -4.59 -14.20 8.98
CA VAL A 292 -4.45 -12.74 9.14
C VAL A 292 -4.73 -12.06 7.80
N ALA A 293 -5.41 -10.93 7.83
CA ALA A 293 -5.64 -10.12 6.64
C ALA A 293 -4.51 -9.11 6.47
N VAL A 294 -3.96 -8.99 5.26
CA VAL A 294 -3.01 -7.93 4.90
C VAL A 294 -3.37 -7.35 3.53
N ASP A 295 -3.82 -6.10 3.50
CA ASP A 295 -4.17 -5.43 2.26
C ASP A 295 -3.06 -4.47 1.81
N PHE A 296 -2.72 -4.49 0.53
CA PHE A 296 -1.66 -3.65 -0.04
C PHE A 296 -2.22 -2.63 -1.02
N HIS A 297 -1.95 -1.36 -0.70
CA HIS A 297 -2.36 -0.20 -1.46
C HIS A 297 -1.21 0.26 -2.37
N SER A 298 -1.38 0.15 -3.68
CA SER A 298 -0.34 0.52 -4.65
C SER A 298 0.12 1.97 -4.47
N GLY A 299 1.44 2.17 -4.34
CA GLY A 299 2.04 3.48 -4.07
C GLY A 299 2.26 3.78 -2.59
N ARG A 300 1.90 2.87 -1.67
CA ARG A 300 2.18 3.02 -0.23
C ARG A 300 3.25 2.03 0.22
N ALA A 301 4.10 2.47 1.15
CA ALA A 301 5.14 1.63 1.73
C ALA A 301 4.63 0.66 2.82
N GLY A 302 3.46 0.94 3.40
CA GLY A 302 2.84 0.09 4.43
C GLY A 302 1.65 -0.69 3.89
N GLY A 303 1.56 -1.98 4.23
CA GLY A 303 0.32 -2.75 4.12
C GLY A 303 -0.59 -2.53 5.34
N GLU A 304 -1.87 -2.75 5.15
CA GLU A 304 -2.91 -2.68 6.17
C GLU A 304 -3.16 -4.06 6.77
N VAL A 305 -2.94 -4.23 8.08
CA VAL A 305 -3.20 -5.50 8.77
C VAL A 305 -4.58 -5.47 9.40
N ASP A 306 -5.35 -6.54 9.27
CA ASP A 306 -6.65 -6.76 9.92
C ASP A 306 -7.61 -5.56 9.83
N PHE A 307 -7.71 -4.97 8.63
CA PHE A 307 -8.59 -3.85 8.30
C PHE A 307 -8.46 -2.65 9.26
N ALA A 308 -7.22 -2.35 9.67
CA ALA A 308 -6.95 -1.29 10.63
C ALA A 308 -7.33 0.13 10.13
N PHE A 309 -7.55 0.35 8.82
CA PHE A 309 -7.86 1.66 8.24
C PHE A 309 -9.36 1.98 8.34
N ARG A 310 -9.88 1.86 9.57
CA ARG A 310 -11.31 1.98 9.89
C ARG A 310 -11.87 3.32 9.40
N GLY A 311 -12.92 3.26 8.59
CA GLY A 311 -13.58 4.45 8.06
C GLY A 311 -12.72 5.27 7.10
N GLY A 312 -11.72 4.66 6.45
CA GLY A 312 -10.82 5.34 5.52
C GLY A 312 -9.78 6.22 6.22
N VAL A 313 -9.51 5.97 7.50
CA VAL A 313 -8.52 6.71 8.28
C VAL A 313 -7.33 5.81 8.55
N LEU A 314 -6.15 6.25 8.11
CA LEU A 314 -4.88 5.60 8.46
C LEU A 314 -4.67 5.68 9.98
N PRO A 315 -4.49 4.54 10.68
CA PRO A 315 -4.01 4.54 12.05
C PRO A 315 -2.65 5.25 12.10
N PRO A 316 -2.33 5.90 13.24
CA PRO A 316 -1.00 6.45 13.41
C PRO A 316 0.00 5.29 13.47
N GLY A 317 0.66 5.01 12.33
CA GLY A 317 1.79 4.08 12.29
C GLY A 317 2.91 4.49 13.26
N PRO A 318 3.90 3.61 13.49
CA PRO A 318 4.88 3.75 14.56
C PRO A 318 5.61 5.09 14.50
N GLU A 319 5.91 5.68 15.66
CA GLU A 319 6.75 6.88 15.71
C GLU A 319 8.22 6.49 15.59
N VAL A 320 8.65 6.25 14.36
CA VAL A 320 10.02 5.83 14.07
C VAL A 320 10.98 6.99 14.30
N ALA A 321 12.10 6.69 14.95
CA ALA A 321 13.22 7.60 15.13
C ALA A 321 14.51 6.96 14.61
N MET A 322 15.49 7.79 14.25
CA MET A 322 16.82 7.32 13.86
C MET A 322 17.96 8.17 14.44
N THR A 323 19.12 7.55 14.61
CA THR A 323 20.42 8.17 14.85
C THR A 323 21.37 7.84 13.70
N ALA A 324 22.28 8.76 13.39
CA ALA A 324 23.33 8.59 12.40
C ALA A 324 24.62 9.25 12.93
N SER A 325 25.75 8.53 12.94
CA SER A 325 27.02 9.03 13.48
C SER A 325 28.22 8.49 12.70
N PRO A 326 29.12 9.36 12.20
CA PRO A 326 28.99 10.82 12.12
C PRO A 326 27.91 11.23 11.10
N SER A 327 27.26 12.38 11.29
CA SER A 327 26.28 12.91 10.32
C SER A 327 26.91 13.77 9.21
N SER A 328 28.23 13.95 9.25
CA SER A 328 29.00 14.72 8.28
C SER A 328 30.50 14.37 8.33
N GLY A 329 31.21 14.66 7.24
CA GLY A 329 32.65 14.41 7.13
C GLY A 329 33.12 14.37 5.67
N GLY A 330 34.40 14.12 5.45
CA GLY A 330 34.97 13.99 4.10
C GLY A 330 34.80 12.60 3.52
N ALA A 331 34.60 12.53 2.20
CA ALA A 331 34.60 11.25 1.47
C ALA A 331 35.98 10.56 1.52
N PRO A 332 36.04 9.22 1.67
CA PRO A 332 34.91 8.34 2.00
C PRO A 332 34.46 8.49 3.45
N LEU A 333 33.14 8.56 3.67
CA LEU A 333 32.55 8.72 5.00
C LEU A 333 31.75 7.47 5.39
N SER A 334 32.27 6.66 6.32
CA SER A 334 31.47 5.60 6.97
C SER A 334 30.58 6.20 8.06
N VAL A 335 29.30 5.82 8.06
CA VAL A 335 28.27 6.27 9.00
C VAL A 335 27.54 5.10 9.61
N GLU A 336 27.47 5.07 10.93
CA GLU A 336 26.64 4.13 11.70
C GLU A 336 25.23 4.69 11.88
N PHE A 337 24.23 3.86 11.59
CA PHE A 337 22.81 4.15 11.73
C PHE A 337 22.14 3.25 12.76
N ALA A 338 21.19 3.80 13.51
CA ALA A 338 20.30 3.00 14.35
C ALA A 338 18.87 3.56 14.33
N ALA A 339 17.87 2.69 14.37
CA ALA A 339 16.46 3.03 14.37
C ALA A 339 15.72 2.50 15.60
N SER A 340 14.66 3.21 15.99
CA SER A 340 13.79 2.87 17.12
C SER A 340 12.35 3.30 16.84
N GLY A 341 11.42 2.97 17.74
CA GLY A 341 10.04 3.43 17.68
C GLY A 341 9.04 2.54 16.95
N ALA A 342 9.52 1.45 16.33
CA ALA A 342 8.70 0.33 15.88
C ALA A 342 9.07 -0.94 16.69
N PRO A 343 8.63 -1.06 17.95
CA PRO A 343 8.86 -2.27 18.75
C PRO A 343 8.20 -3.47 18.05
N GLU A 344 8.92 -4.58 17.93
CA GLU A 344 8.58 -5.77 17.10
C GLU A 344 8.57 -5.56 15.58
N GLY A 345 8.87 -4.34 15.12
CA GLY A 345 8.92 -3.98 13.70
C GLY A 345 10.28 -4.18 13.03
N ILE A 346 10.24 -4.31 11.70
CA ILE A 346 11.45 -4.37 10.87
C ILE A 346 11.69 -2.99 10.26
N TYR A 347 12.94 -2.56 10.33
CA TYR A 347 13.41 -1.31 9.72
C TYR A 347 14.01 -1.60 8.35
N THR A 348 13.57 -0.84 7.35
CA THR A 348 14.14 -0.80 6.01
C THR A 348 14.81 0.54 5.81
N TRP A 349 16.00 0.54 5.22
CA TRP A 349 16.84 1.71 5.01
C TRP A 349 17.02 1.97 3.52
N ASP A 350 16.94 3.24 3.14
CA ASP A 350 17.41 3.81 1.88
C ASP A 350 18.41 4.90 2.25
N PHE A 351 19.70 4.72 1.95
CA PHE A 351 20.74 5.66 2.37
C PHE A 351 20.83 6.90 1.48
N GLY A 352 20.10 6.94 0.36
CA GLY A 352 20.03 8.07 -0.55
C GLY A 352 21.18 8.17 -1.55
N ASP A 353 22.12 7.23 -1.53
CA ASP A 353 23.19 6.99 -2.51
C ASP A 353 22.86 5.86 -3.51
N GLY A 354 21.71 5.20 -3.32
CA GLY A 354 21.28 4.04 -4.10
C GLY A 354 21.43 2.71 -3.35
N GLU A 355 22.10 2.70 -2.20
CA GLU A 355 22.18 1.53 -1.33
C GLU A 355 20.97 1.43 -0.38
N THR A 356 20.62 0.19 -0.04
CA THR A 356 19.49 -0.11 0.85
C THR A 356 19.87 -1.23 1.81
N ALA A 357 19.24 -1.25 2.99
CA ALA A 357 19.50 -2.28 4.00
C ALA A 357 18.27 -2.58 4.87
N THR A 358 18.37 -3.60 5.72
CA THR A 358 17.29 -3.97 6.67
C THR A 358 17.86 -4.33 8.04
N GLY A 359 17.22 -3.86 9.11
CA GLY A 359 17.62 -4.16 10.50
C GLY A 359 17.65 -2.92 11.39
N GLY A 360 17.69 -3.11 12.71
CA GLY A 360 17.66 -2.00 13.68
C GLY A 360 18.92 -1.12 13.69
N SER A 361 20.07 -1.68 13.32
CA SER A 361 21.35 -0.97 13.20
C SER A 361 22.02 -1.34 11.89
N GLN A 362 22.62 -0.37 11.20
CA GLN A 362 23.30 -0.53 9.91
C GLN A 362 24.54 0.36 9.82
N GLU A 363 25.43 0.05 8.88
CA GLU A 363 26.58 0.90 8.51
C GLU A 363 26.53 1.13 6.99
N ASN A 364 26.80 2.36 6.53
CA ASN A 364 26.88 2.71 5.11
C ASN A 364 28.07 3.64 4.86
N THR A 365 28.80 3.45 3.75
CA THR A 365 29.95 4.29 3.37
C THR A 365 29.63 5.13 2.14
N TYR A 366 29.72 6.45 2.28
CA TYR A 366 29.50 7.39 1.18
C TYR A 366 30.83 7.76 0.52
N GLU A 367 30.99 7.36 -0.74
CA GLU A 367 32.24 7.47 -1.50
C GLU A 367 32.45 8.85 -2.15
N GLU A 368 31.39 9.63 -2.35
CA GLU A 368 31.44 10.91 -3.05
C GLU A 368 30.86 12.07 -2.21
N ALA A 369 31.36 13.28 -2.45
CA ALA A 369 30.84 14.48 -1.81
C ALA A 369 29.40 14.77 -2.25
N GLY A 370 28.52 15.09 -1.30
CA GLY A 370 27.10 15.26 -1.55
C GLY A 370 26.26 15.35 -0.28
N PHE A 371 24.98 15.69 -0.44
CA PHE A 371 23.97 15.46 0.59
C PHE A 371 23.21 14.17 0.31
N TYR A 372 23.19 13.26 1.28
CA TYR A 372 22.49 11.97 1.15
C TYR A 372 21.33 11.88 2.14
N PRO A 373 20.07 11.83 1.66
CA PRO A 373 18.89 11.75 2.52
C PRO A 373 18.62 10.29 2.93
N ALA A 374 19.26 9.85 4.03
CA ALA A 374 19.02 8.54 4.62
C ALA A 374 17.61 8.45 5.24
N LEU A 375 16.78 7.54 4.73
CA LEU A 375 15.41 7.25 5.15
C LEU A 375 15.37 5.88 5.83
N VAL A 376 14.73 5.80 7.00
CA VAL A 376 14.34 4.53 7.60
C VAL A 376 12.83 4.44 7.66
N THR A 377 12.28 3.28 7.30
CA THR A 377 10.87 2.96 7.47
C THR A 377 10.74 1.76 8.40
N GLY A 378 10.09 1.98 9.54
CA GLY A 378 9.71 0.94 10.49
C GLY A 378 8.26 0.55 10.29
N VAL A 379 7.97 -0.74 10.28
CA VAL A 379 6.63 -1.28 10.07
C VAL A 379 6.23 -2.14 11.26
N ASN A 380 5.03 -1.93 11.81
CA ASN A 380 4.41 -2.78 12.83
C ASN A 380 2.98 -3.15 12.40
N SER A 381 2.21 -3.76 13.31
CA SER A 381 0.79 -4.12 13.07
C SER A 381 -0.12 -2.91 12.82
N ASP A 382 0.25 -1.73 13.30
CA ASP A 382 -0.51 -0.49 13.14
C ASP A 382 -0.14 0.25 11.84
N GLY A 383 0.72 -0.33 11.00
CA GLY A 383 1.13 0.22 9.71
C GLY A 383 2.61 0.63 9.69
N ALA A 384 2.92 1.66 8.90
CA ALA A 384 4.29 2.11 8.67
C ALA A 384 4.54 3.52 9.23
N GLY A 385 5.75 3.71 9.74
CA GLY A 385 6.30 5.01 10.13
C GLY A 385 7.69 5.16 9.56
N SER A 386 8.16 6.39 9.44
CA SER A 386 9.49 6.67 8.89
C SER A 386 10.18 7.79 9.64
N ALA A 387 11.50 7.79 9.59
CA ALA A 387 12.34 8.92 9.96
C ALA A 387 13.32 9.21 8.82
N LEU A 388 13.82 10.45 8.75
CA LEU A 388 14.80 10.90 7.76
C LEU A 388 15.98 11.62 8.47
N ARG A 389 17.20 11.38 8.01
CA ARG A 389 18.41 12.16 8.33
C ARG A 389 19.14 12.53 7.04
N ILE A 390 19.96 13.56 7.09
CA ILE A 390 20.87 13.87 5.97
C ILE A 390 22.29 13.69 6.42
N ILE A 391 23.05 12.98 5.60
CA ILE A 391 24.49 12.87 5.72
C ILE A 391 25.13 13.89 4.78
N ALA A 392 25.99 14.74 5.33
CA ALA A 392 26.71 15.77 4.58
C ALA A 392 28.15 15.33 4.32
N VAL A 393 28.45 14.98 3.07
CA VAL A 393 29.76 14.49 2.68
C VAL A 393 30.51 15.57 1.92
N SER A 394 31.67 15.94 2.43
CA SER A 394 32.60 16.92 1.86
C SER A 394 33.57 16.22 0.91
N ASP A 395 34.26 16.97 0.03
CA ASP A 395 35.39 16.37 -0.66
C ASP A 395 36.50 16.11 0.38
N GLY A 396 37.11 14.92 0.34
CA GLY A 396 38.22 14.57 1.23
C GLY A 396 39.54 15.24 0.83
N SER A 397 39.52 16.16 -0.14
CA SER A 397 40.72 16.75 -0.70
C SER A 397 41.23 17.88 0.21
N LEU A 398 42.54 17.89 0.47
CA LEU A 398 43.16 18.99 1.20
C LEU A 398 43.10 20.24 0.34
N LEU A 399 42.70 21.36 0.95
CA LEU A 399 42.79 22.66 0.31
C LEU A 399 44.26 22.98 -0.04
N PRO A 400 44.53 23.89 -0.99
CA PRO A 400 45.89 24.34 -1.26
C PRO A 400 46.60 24.76 0.04
N GLY A 401 47.71 24.10 0.37
CA GLY A 401 48.44 24.29 1.63
C GLY A 401 48.34 23.15 2.65
N GLY A 402 47.70 22.03 2.31
CA GLY A 402 47.69 20.83 3.17
C GLY A 402 46.77 20.94 4.40
N MET A 403 45.84 21.90 4.39
CA MET A 403 44.82 22.02 5.43
C MET A 403 43.68 21.05 5.13
N THR A 404 43.35 20.20 6.10
CA THR A 404 42.08 19.48 6.12
C THR A 404 40.94 20.51 6.08
N PRO A 405 39.90 20.31 5.25
CA PRO A 405 38.67 21.10 5.40
C PRO A 405 38.23 21.01 6.87
N PRO A 406 37.94 22.13 7.54
CA PRO A 406 37.41 22.05 8.89
C PRO A 406 36.10 21.25 8.84
N ALA A 407 35.86 20.41 9.85
CA ALA A 407 34.54 19.84 10.10
C ALA A 407 33.49 20.96 10.05
N ASP A 408 32.35 20.69 9.41
CA ASP A 408 31.16 21.54 9.28
C ASP A 408 31.32 22.99 9.76
N SER A 409 31.41 23.94 8.83
CA SER A 409 31.27 25.35 9.19
C SER A 409 29.79 25.66 9.43
N SER A 410 29.45 26.34 10.53
CA SER A 410 28.05 26.61 10.87
C SER A 410 27.40 27.54 9.83
N LEU A 411 26.22 27.13 9.33
CA LEU A 411 25.36 28.01 8.54
C LEU A 411 24.53 28.89 9.49
N ASP A 412 24.78 30.20 9.51
CA ASP A 412 23.99 31.13 10.34
C ASP A 412 22.63 31.40 9.68
N LEU A 413 21.55 30.88 10.27
CA LEU A 413 20.20 31.03 9.76
C LEU A 413 19.55 32.33 10.25
N ALA A 414 19.03 33.13 9.31
CA ALA A 414 18.00 34.08 9.66
C ALA A 414 16.71 33.31 10.03
N LYS A 415 15.95 33.75 11.05
CA LYS A 415 14.67 33.13 11.47
C LYS A 415 13.78 32.78 10.25
N GLY A 416 13.65 31.46 10.00
CA GLY A 416 12.71 30.65 9.18
C GLY A 416 12.19 31.12 7.83
N LEU A 417 11.90 30.18 6.89
CA LEU A 417 10.80 30.28 5.91
C LEU A 417 10.60 29.01 5.01
N LEU A 418 10.40 27.81 5.58
CA LEU A 418 9.99 26.65 4.77
C LEU A 418 8.46 26.68 4.53
N LYS A 419 7.99 27.06 3.33
CA LYS A 419 6.56 27.21 3.04
C LYS A 419 6.02 26.03 2.23
N ARG A 420 5.52 24.99 2.91
CA ARG A 420 4.81 23.88 2.26
C ARG A 420 3.52 24.37 1.58
N VAL A 421 3.15 23.84 0.42
CA VAL A 421 1.87 24.14 -0.24
C VAL A 421 1.13 22.82 -0.49
N ILE A 422 0.50 22.31 0.57
CA ILE A 422 -0.15 20.98 0.65
C ILE A 422 -1.23 20.75 -0.44
N LYS A 423 -1.86 21.81 -0.97
CA LYS A 423 -3.06 21.69 -1.82
C LYS A 423 -2.80 21.25 -3.28
N VAL A 424 -1.58 21.35 -3.79
CA VAL A 424 -1.31 21.09 -5.22
C VAL A 424 0.02 20.35 -5.37
N PRO A 425 0.02 19.08 -5.83
CA PRO A 425 1.24 18.34 -6.14
C PRO A 425 2.17 19.15 -7.06
N GLY A 426 3.47 19.15 -6.75
CA GLY A 426 4.48 19.89 -7.51
C GLY A 426 4.51 21.42 -7.29
N LYS A 427 3.79 21.96 -6.29
CA LYS A 427 3.83 23.40 -5.92
C LYS A 427 4.50 23.68 -4.57
N ASP A 428 5.15 22.69 -3.96
CA ASP A 428 5.87 22.95 -2.72
C ASP A 428 7.05 23.90 -2.93
N GLN A 429 7.34 24.69 -1.89
CA GLN A 429 8.41 25.67 -1.91
C GLN A 429 9.21 25.64 -0.59
N ALA A 430 10.50 25.33 -0.69
CA ALA A 430 11.42 25.42 0.42
C ALA A 430 12.32 26.64 0.24
N LYS A 431 12.37 27.55 1.22
CA LYS A 431 13.25 28.73 1.17
C LYS A 431 14.28 28.66 2.29
N LEU A 432 15.54 28.85 1.91
CA LEU A 432 16.69 28.99 2.81
C LEU A 432 17.17 30.44 2.80
N THR A 433 17.48 31.01 3.95
CA THR A 433 18.13 32.33 4.05
C THR A 433 19.09 32.34 5.23
N GLY A 434 20.34 32.71 4.98
CA GLY A 434 21.38 32.69 5.99
C GLY A 434 22.67 33.35 5.52
N SER A 435 23.75 33.09 6.25
CA SER A 435 25.10 33.53 5.90
C SER A 435 26.09 32.39 6.04
N LEU A 436 27.09 32.35 5.15
CA LEU A 436 28.19 31.37 5.18
C LEU A 436 29.52 32.05 4.86
N GLU A 437 30.61 31.50 5.36
CA GLU A 437 31.97 31.97 5.05
C GLU A 437 32.48 31.30 3.77
N LEU A 438 32.94 32.09 2.80
CA LEU A 438 33.50 31.59 1.54
C LEU A 438 34.98 31.20 1.70
N PRO A 439 35.44 30.15 1.00
CA PRO A 439 36.87 29.84 0.95
C PRO A 439 37.66 30.95 0.23
N GLY A 440 38.91 31.14 0.63
CA GLY A 440 39.80 32.09 -0.04
C GLY A 440 40.02 31.69 -1.50
N GLY A 441 40.04 32.66 -2.40
CA GLY A 441 40.15 32.42 -3.84
C GLY A 441 38.84 32.05 -4.53
N PHE A 442 37.71 31.99 -3.80
CA PHE A 442 36.42 31.64 -4.40
C PHE A 442 35.94 32.69 -5.41
N LEU A 443 35.51 32.20 -6.58
CA LEU A 443 34.82 32.95 -7.63
C LEU A 443 33.52 32.21 -7.94
N PRO A 444 32.37 32.89 -8.06
CA PRO A 444 31.10 32.21 -8.28
C PRO A 444 30.91 31.72 -9.73
N ASP A 445 31.70 32.17 -10.70
CA ASP A 445 31.41 31.92 -12.10
C ASP A 445 31.58 30.45 -12.49
N THR A 446 30.54 29.83 -13.05
CA THR A 446 30.45 28.41 -13.44
C THR A 446 30.61 27.40 -12.32
N VAL A 447 30.56 27.84 -11.06
CA VAL A 447 30.70 26.95 -9.90
C VAL A 447 29.37 26.27 -9.59
N GLU A 448 29.44 24.97 -9.33
CA GLU A 448 28.30 24.21 -8.82
C GLU A 448 28.11 24.39 -7.32
N VAL A 449 26.87 24.66 -6.94
CA VAL A 449 26.42 24.72 -5.55
C VAL A 449 25.25 23.77 -5.39
N GLN A 450 25.37 22.84 -4.46
CA GLN A 450 24.24 22.02 -4.05
C GLN A 450 23.60 22.63 -2.80
N VAL A 451 22.28 22.75 -2.81
CA VAL A 451 21.49 23.22 -1.67
C VAL A 451 20.54 22.12 -1.25
N CYS A 452 20.53 21.87 0.05
CA CYS A 452 19.56 21.00 0.68
C CYS A 452 18.68 21.76 1.66
N VAL A 453 17.36 21.57 1.56
CA VAL A 453 16.39 22.08 2.55
C VAL A 453 15.39 20.98 2.87
N ALA A 454 15.47 20.43 4.09
CA ALA A 454 14.55 19.41 4.58
C ALA A 454 14.46 18.20 3.61
N GLY A 455 15.60 17.70 3.17
CA GLY A 455 15.71 16.57 2.24
C GLY A 455 15.54 16.93 0.77
N ALA A 456 15.07 18.13 0.43
CA ALA A 456 15.00 18.57 -0.97
C ALA A 456 16.37 19.08 -1.43
N ILE A 457 16.96 18.39 -2.42
CA ILE A 457 18.30 18.71 -2.95
C ILE A 457 18.17 19.31 -4.34
N ARG A 458 18.91 20.40 -4.61
CA ARG A 458 19.08 20.99 -5.94
C ARG A 458 20.53 21.40 -6.14
N THR A 459 21.06 21.10 -7.33
CA THR A 459 22.35 21.60 -7.78
C THR A 459 22.13 22.77 -8.71
N PHE A 460 22.85 23.87 -8.48
CA PHE A 460 22.80 25.09 -9.28
C PHE A 460 24.20 25.38 -9.82
N THR A 461 24.28 25.80 -11.07
CA THR A 461 25.48 26.47 -11.60
C THR A 461 25.33 27.98 -11.35
N LEU A 462 26.31 28.58 -10.70
CA LEU A 462 26.33 30.00 -10.41
C LEU A 462 26.86 30.82 -11.61
N ASP A 463 26.31 32.00 -11.80
CA ASP A 463 26.87 33.05 -12.66
C ASP A 463 27.94 33.88 -11.93
N ALA A 464 28.71 34.69 -12.66
CA ALA A 464 29.68 35.64 -12.10
C ALA A 464 29.11 36.62 -11.04
N LYS A 465 27.79 36.74 -10.89
CA LYS A 465 27.13 37.57 -9.87
C LYS A 465 26.70 36.75 -8.65
N GLY A 466 26.99 35.46 -8.60
CA GLY A 466 26.59 34.54 -7.54
C GLY A 466 25.15 34.08 -7.62
N LYS A 467 24.52 34.08 -8.80
CA LYS A 467 23.12 33.65 -8.97
C LYS A 467 23.04 32.35 -9.76
N GLY A 468 22.14 31.47 -9.35
CA GLY A 468 21.77 30.27 -10.10
C GLY A 468 20.26 30.14 -10.21
N ALA A 469 19.78 29.54 -11.30
CA ALA A 469 18.37 29.28 -11.54
C ALA A 469 18.17 27.97 -12.29
N LEU A 470 17.09 27.26 -11.99
CA LEU A 470 16.72 26.01 -12.63
C LEU A 470 15.39 26.13 -13.40
N PRO A 471 15.13 25.25 -14.39
CA PRO A 471 13.89 25.26 -15.18
C PRO A 471 12.61 25.07 -14.34
N ASP A 472 12.70 24.35 -13.21
CA ASP A 472 11.60 24.16 -12.26
C ASP A 472 11.24 25.45 -11.48
N GLY A 473 11.99 26.54 -11.72
CA GLY A 473 11.83 27.83 -11.09
C GLY A 473 12.50 27.95 -9.72
N SER A 474 13.30 26.96 -9.31
CA SER A 474 14.22 27.04 -8.18
C SER A 474 15.32 28.05 -8.45
N LYS A 475 15.80 28.75 -7.42
CA LYS A 475 16.81 29.81 -7.53
C LYS A 475 17.73 29.83 -6.32
N ILE A 476 18.98 30.23 -6.53
CA ILE A 476 19.94 30.55 -5.49
C ILE A 476 20.58 31.92 -5.75
N VAL A 477 20.85 32.65 -4.68
CA VAL A 477 21.66 33.88 -4.69
C VAL A 477 22.66 33.80 -3.55
N LEU A 478 23.95 33.84 -3.89
CA LEU A 478 25.06 34.11 -3.01
C LEU A 478 25.48 35.57 -3.22
N LYS A 479 25.37 36.36 -2.16
CA LYS A 479 25.70 37.80 -2.19
C LYS A 479 26.92 38.06 -1.32
N ALA A 480 28.03 38.36 -1.97
CA ALA A 480 29.26 38.84 -1.35
C ALA A 480 29.78 40.08 -2.09
N LYS A 481 30.85 40.70 -1.56
CA LYS A 481 31.58 41.76 -2.26
C LYS A 481 32.61 41.11 -3.18
N TRP A 482 32.22 40.87 -4.43
CA TRP A 482 33.09 40.27 -5.46
C TRP A 482 34.23 41.23 -5.84
N PRO A 483 35.49 40.77 -5.90
CA PRO A 483 36.61 41.59 -6.38
C PRO A 483 36.41 41.99 -7.85
N LYS A 484 36.83 43.21 -8.20
CA LYS A 484 36.62 43.79 -9.55
C LYS A 484 37.68 43.36 -10.57
N ASP A 485 38.81 42.90 -10.08
CA ASP A 485 39.98 42.43 -10.82
C ASP A 485 39.84 40.97 -11.30
N GLY A 486 38.71 40.31 -10.98
CA GLY A 486 38.54 38.88 -11.23
C GLY A 486 39.33 37.99 -10.27
N GLY A 487 39.98 38.57 -9.25
CA GLY A 487 40.57 37.82 -8.16
C GLY A 487 39.48 37.17 -7.30
N GLY A 488 39.75 35.98 -6.77
CA GLY A 488 38.84 35.32 -5.83
C GLY A 488 38.71 36.10 -4.51
N VAL A 489 37.63 35.86 -3.77
CA VAL A 489 37.40 36.55 -2.48
C VAL A 489 38.47 36.19 -1.44
N PRO A 490 38.82 37.09 -0.50
CA PRO A 490 39.64 36.74 0.65
C PRO A 490 39.01 35.61 1.49
N ALA A 491 39.85 34.78 2.12
CA ALA A 491 39.37 33.77 3.06
C ALA A 491 38.59 34.42 4.21
N GLY A 492 37.48 33.79 4.63
CA GLY A 492 36.60 34.32 5.69
C GLY A 492 35.61 35.38 5.20
N THR A 493 35.49 35.60 3.88
CA THR A 493 34.46 36.50 3.33
C THR A 493 33.07 35.93 3.60
N VAL A 494 32.27 36.63 4.40
CA VAL A 494 30.87 36.23 4.67
C VAL A 494 29.98 36.58 3.48
N ALA A 495 29.31 35.57 2.93
CA ALA A 495 28.30 35.69 1.89
C ALA A 495 26.89 35.48 2.48
N LYS A 496 25.93 36.31 2.07
CA LYS A 496 24.51 36.04 2.32
C LYS A 496 23.99 35.05 1.31
N VAL A 497 23.41 33.95 1.76
CA VAL A 497 22.79 32.95 0.91
C VAL A 497 21.27 33.08 0.96
N THR A 498 20.62 33.02 -0.19
CA THR A 498 19.17 32.89 -0.31
C THR A 498 18.85 31.86 -1.38
N ALA A 499 18.24 30.75 -1.00
CA ALA A 499 17.81 29.72 -1.94
C ALA A 499 16.29 29.50 -1.87
N THR A 500 15.70 29.14 -2.99
CA THR A 500 14.29 28.76 -3.11
C THR A 500 14.24 27.52 -3.97
N LEU A 501 13.81 26.40 -3.41
CA LEU A 501 13.62 25.13 -4.09
C LEU A 501 12.13 24.94 -4.37
N LYS A 502 11.79 24.53 -5.60
CA LYS A 502 10.42 24.21 -6.02
C LYS A 502 10.32 22.76 -6.46
N GLY A 503 9.18 22.13 -6.21
CA GLY A 503 8.93 20.76 -6.67
C GLY A 503 7.85 20.06 -5.86
N ASP A 504 7.82 18.74 -5.96
CA ASP A 504 7.06 17.88 -5.07
C ASP A 504 7.98 17.38 -3.95
N PHE A 505 7.68 17.78 -2.71
CA PHE A 505 8.41 17.33 -1.54
C PHE A 505 7.51 16.52 -0.59
N GLY A 506 6.29 16.17 -1.01
CA GLY A 506 5.24 15.61 -0.17
C GLY A 506 5.70 14.38 0.63
N ALA A 507 6.20 13.35 -0.06
CA ALA A 507 6.67 12.12 0.57
C ALA A 507 7.83 12.34 1.56
N ARG A 508 8.75 13.27 1.25
CA ARG A 508 9.90 13.60 2.13
C ARG A 508 9.46 14.37 3.37
N LEU A 509 8.55 15.32 3.20
CA LEU A 509 7.97 16.09 4.30
C LEU A 509 7.15 15.16 5.21
N GLU A 510 6.40 14.22 4.65
CA GLU A 510 5.69 13.18 5.40
C GLU A 510 6.64 12.26 6.18
N ALA A 511 7.78 11.87 5.61
CA ALA A 511 8.82 11.11 6.30
C ALA A 511 9.48 11.89 7.46
N MET A 512 9.46 13.23 7.43
CA MET A 512 9.84 14.07 8.58
C MET A 512 8.67 14.33 9.52
N GLY A 513 7.55 13.63 9.35
CA GLY A 513 6.41 13.68 10.25
C GLY A 513 5.40 14.80 9.96
N LEU A 514 5.52 15.52 8.84
CA LEU A 514 4.53 16.49 8.39
C LEU A 514 3.40 15.77 7.63
N ARG A 515 2.41 15.26 8.35
CA ARG A 515 1.26 14.55 7.75
C ARG A 515 0.17 15.54 7.32
N ASP A 516 -0.70 15.15 6.39
CA ASP A 516 -1.88 15.94 6.01
C ASP A 516 -3.00 15.80 7.07
N ARG A 517 -2.77 16.35 8.27
CA ARG A 517 -3.74 16.38 9.36
C ARG A 517 -3.67 17.67 10.16
N THR A 518 -4.70 17.95 10.95
CA THR A 518 -4.74 19.16 11.80
C THR A 518 -3.89 18.94 13.04
N GLU A 519 -2.60 19.26 12.97
CA GLU A 519 -1.67 19.12 14.10
C GLU A 519 -0.63 20.24 14.15
N THR A 520 -0.17 20.53 15.38
CA THR A 520 1.07 21.26 15.62
C THR A 520 2.13 20.25 15.99
N ARG A 521 3.21 20.17 15.23
CA ARG A 521 4.32 19.25 15.53
C ARG A 521 5.64 19.99 15.53
N THR A 522 6.47 19.64 16.51
CA THR A 522 7.87 20.01 16.62
C THR A 522 8.70 18.87 16.03
N VAL A 523 9.57 19.19 15.08
CA VAL A 523 10.57 18.25 14.55
C VAL A 523 11.93 18.79 14.92
N ASP A 524 12.68 18.06 15.74
CA ASP A 524 13.94 18.53 16.32
C ASP A 524 15.12 18.49 15.34
N TYR A 525 14.91 17.93 14.15
CA TYR A 525 15.93 17.77 13.13
C TYR A 525 15.42 18.19 11.75
N ILE A 526 15.82 19.38 11.30
CA ILE A 526 15.79 19.74 9.87
C ILE A 526 17.21 20.04 9.39
N PRO A 527 17.74 19.19 8.50
CA PRO A 527 19.00 19.48 7.85
C PRO A 527 18.75 20.53 6.77
N CYS A 528 19.41 21.67 6.93
CA CYS A 528 19.61 22.62 5.87
C CYS A 528 21.10 22.67 5.57
N GLY A 529 21.45 22.71 4.28
CA GLY A 529 22.85 22.76 3.93
C GLY A 529 23.15 23.36 2.58
N VAL A 530 24.36 23.88 2.46
CA VAL A 530 24.98 24.30 1.20
C VAL A 530 26.27 23.50 1.06
N LEU A 531 26.47 22.89 -0.10
CA LEU A 531 27.72 22.25 -0.49
C LEU A 531 28.30 23.07 -1.65
N LEU A 532 29.52 23.56 -1.46
CA LEU A 532 30.20 24.42 -2.41
C LEU A 532 31.71 24.14 -2.37
N HIS A 533 32.28 23.77 -3.53
CA HIS A 533 33.69 23.35 -3.66
C HIS A 533 34.11 22.37 -2.56
N GLY A 534 33.32 21.30 -2.41
CA GLY A 534 33.60 20.22 -1.47
C GLY A 534 33.54 20.60 0.01
N ARG A 535 33.14 21.82 0.37
CA ARG A 535 32.85 22.21 1.76
C ARG A 535 31.36 22.19 2.03
N THR A 536 30.98 21.67 3.18
CA THR A 536 29.60 21.64 3.67
C THR A 536 29.39 22.73 4.72
N TRP A 537 28.30 23.47 4.57
CA TRP A 537 27.74 24.33 5.62
C TRP A 537 26.40 23.74 6.00
N THR A 538 26.30 23.22 7.21
CA THR A 538 25.09 22.58 7.73
C THR A 538 24.57 23.37 8.92
N VAL A 539 23.26 23.24 9.16
CA VAL A 539 22.61 23.73 10.37
C VAL A 539 21.48 22.80 10.70
N GLN A 540 21.33 22.57 12.00
CA GLN A 540 20.21 21.85 12.57
C GLN A 540 19.22 22.87 13.12
N GLY A 541 17.96 22.69 12.76
CA GLY A 541 16.88 23.53 13.25
C GLY A 541 15.71 22.70 13.75
N THR A 542 15.04 23.24 14.75
CA THR A 542 13.72 22.77 15.14
C THR A 542 12.69 23.38 14.19
N MET A 543 11.79 22.56 13.68
CA MET A 543 10.66 23.02 12.89
C MET A 543 9.38 22.91 13.68
N VAL A 544 8.65 24.02 13.78
CA VAL A 544 7.25 24.01 14.21
C VAL A 544 6.39 24.14 12.96
N SER A 545 5.52 23.16 12.76
CA SER A 545 4.57 23.15 11.65
C SER A 545 3.15 23.17 12.15
N LYS A 546 2.27 23.82 11.37
CA LYS A 546 0.83 23.71 11.54
C LYS A 546 0.21 23.33 10.20
N ALA A 547 -0.29 22.11 10.12
CA ALA A 547 -1.03 21.60 8.97
C ALA A 547 -2.53 21.56 9.31
N VAL A 548 -3.38 21.64 8.28
CA VAL A 548 -4.82 21.39 8.36
C VAL A 548 -5.14 20.55 7.15
N ALA A 549 -5.82 19.43 7.35
CA ALA A 549 -6.17 18.49 6.28
C ALA A 549 -6.76 19.22 5.07
N GLY A 550 -6.21 18.99 3.87
CA GLY A 550 -6.69 19.59 2.63
C GLY A 550 -6.46 21.10 2.45
N LYS A 551 -5.64 21.74 3.31
CA LYS A 551 -5.27 23.18 3.22
C LYS A 551 -3.76 23.38 3.17
N THR A 552 -3.31 24.46 2.54
CA THR A 552 -1.91 24.93 2.57
C THR A 552 -1.43 25.16 4.02
N GLY A 553 -0.54 24.31 4.52
CA GLY A 553 0.16 24.49 5.81
C GLY A 553 1.36 25.44 5.71
N LYS A 554 1.87 25.93 6.84
CA LYS A 554 3.16 26.65 6.90
C LYS A 554 4.05 25.97 7.94
N ALA A 555 5.33 25.84 7.62
CA ALA A 555 6.34 25.40 8.57
C ALA A 555 7.33 26.54 8.84
N THR A 556 7.74 26.68 10.10
CA THR A 556 8.77 27.64 10.47
C THR A 556 9.93 26.86 11.05
N ILE A 557 11.12 27.06 10.49
CA ILE A 557 12.38 26.52 11.02
C ILE A 557 13.02 27.61 11.86
N THR A 558 13.39 27.27 13.08
CA THR A 558 14.28 28.07 13.92
C THR A 558 15.56 27.28 14.11
N ALA A 559 16.71 27.96 14.15
CA ALA A 559 17.95 27.32 14.55
C ALA A 559 17.75 26.66 15.93
N ALA A 560 18.34 25.49 16.15
CA ALA A 560 18.41 24.91 17.48
C ALA A 560 19.23 25.87 18.39
N GLU A 561 18.74 26.13 19.60
CA GLU A 561 19.42 26.99 20.59
C GLU A 561 20.70 26.37 21.13
#